data_AF-A0A5K3F0L0-F1
#
_entry.id   AF-A0A5K3F0L0-F1
#
_cell.length_a   1.000
_cell.length_b   1.000
_cell.length_c   1.000
_cell.angle_alpha   90.00
_cell.angle_beta   90.00
_cell.angle_gamma   90.00
#
_symmetry.space_group_name_H-M   'P 1'
#
loop_
_entity.id
_entity.type
_entity.pdbx_description
1 polymer ?
#
loop_
_entity_poly.entity_id
_entity_poly.type
_entity_poly.pdbx_seq_one_letter_code
_entity_poly.pdbx_strand_id
1 'polypeptide(L)'
;RDLCNFAGKICCWHSRCCRATTYSLISFLLLAAIGLVTLDLLFDDLERREFAKVLEITNGSMTYRLLTGDSDGLFNITVMSVINPYEVQYKMAKPRLKTHGPFIYRKIVKKKNISFSMEDGRQYIQFMYYSSYHFNLNLSSDDANKAVITVPNLANSVIRYIIDGGQGKLGSVAKRILRSNMFINITVNDFLWGYEDSDLWWLSWFKYSDSGKTGVLIALNNSISGPYKLNTGTNDISRLGILESFENKTYVQHYFHRLHASCLRMSM
;
A
#
# COMPACT_ATOMS: atom_id res chain seq x y z
N ARG A 1 105.51 14.86 -11.37
CA ARG A 1 105.13 13.44 -11.40
C ARG A 1 103.74 13.35 -10.78
N ASP A 2 102.75 13.90 -11.48
CA ASP A 2 101.85 13.20 -12.43
C ASP A 2 100.67 12.63 -11.63
N LEU A 3 99.51 13.29 -11.62
CA LEU A 3 98.37 13.19 -12.57
C LEU A 3 97.22 12.43 -11.89
N CYS A 4 96.15 13.15 -11.56
CA CYS A 4 94.78 12.63 -11.62
C CYS A 4 93.80 13.82 -11.68
N ASN A 5 93.36 14.13 -12.91
CA ASN A 5 92.14 14.88 -13.19
C ASN A 5 90.92 14.07 -12.72
N PHE A 6 89.92 14.70 -12.11
CA PHE A 6 88.58 14.91 -12.71
C PHE A 6 87.59 15.49 -11.67
N ALA A 7 86.89 16.54 -12.13
CA ALA A 7 85.54 16.92 -11.77
C ALA A 7 85.16 17.18 -10.29
N GLY A 8 84.86 18.46 -10.05
CA GLY A 8 83.50 18.79 -9.66
C GLY A 8 83.28 18.91 -8.16
N LYS A 9 83.46 20.14 -7.67
CA LYS A 9 82.87 20.66 -6.44
C LYS A 9 81.46 20.09 -6.24
N ILE A 10 81.32 19.14 -5.33
CA ILE A 10 80.01 18.79 -4.76
C ILE A 10 79.67 19.93 -3.81
N CYS A 11 79.05 20.96 -4.37
CA CYS A 11 78.52 22.09 -3.65
C CYS A 11 77.58 21.60 -2.54
N CYS A 12 77.84 22.06 -1.32
CA CYS A 12 76.85 22.18 -0.26
C CYS A 12 75.61 22.92 -0.81
N TRP A 13 74.55 22.18 -1.17
CA TRP A 13 73.23 22.74 -1.50
C TRP A 13 72.29 22.60 -0.29
N HIS A 14 72.55 23.47 0.68
CA HIS A 14 71.62 24.16 1.60
C HIS A 14 70.29 23.45 1.99
N SER A 15 70.17 23.06 3.28
CA SER A 15 68.94 22.47 3.87
C SER A 15 67.67 23.34 3.74
N ARG A 16 67.81 24.63 3.39
CA ARG A 16 66.70 25.52 3.06
C ARG A 16 66.05 25.22 1.71
N CYS A 17 66.82 24.83 0.68
CA CYS A 17 66.28 24.48 -0.63
C CYS A 17 65.54 23.14 -0.60
N CYS A 18 66.09 22.15 0.11
CA CYS A 18 65.46 20.83 0.25
C CYS A 18 64.14 20.91 1.03
N ARG A 19 64.08 21.74 2.09
CA ARG A 19 62.82 22.03 2.79
C ARG A 19 61.80 22.77 1.92
N ALA A 20 62.23 23.75 1.14
CA ALA A 20 61.35 24.48 0.23
C ALA A 20 60.74 23.53 -0.83
N THR A 21 61.52 22.61 -1.40
CA THR A 21 61.01 21.61 -2.35
C THR A 21 60.03 20.63 -1.70
N THR A 22 60.27 20.20 -0.46
CA THR A 22 59.31 19.33 0.25
C THR A 22 58.01 20.06 0.57
N TYR A 23 58.06 21.34 0.96
CA TYR A 23 56.85 22.13 1.21
C TYR A 23 56.05 22.37 -0.06
N SER A 24 56.70 22.62 -1.20
CA SER A 24 56.01 22.73 -2.49
C SER A 24 55.34 21.43 -2.92
N LEU A 25 56.01 20.27 -2.73
CA LEU A 25 55.41 18.96 -3.03
C LEU A 25 54.20 18.65 -2.14
N ILE A 26 54.30 18.91 -0.83
CA ILE A 26 53.19 18.73 0.10
C ILE A 26 52.03 19.67 -0.26
N SER A 27 52.32 20.92 -0.60
CA SER A 27 51.30 21.88 -1.03
C SER A 27 50.60 21.44 -2.32
N PHE A 28 51.34 20.89 -3.28
CA PHE A 28 50.76 20.35 -4.52
C PHE A 28 49.87 19.15 -4.23
N LEU A 29 50.31 18.22 -3.37
CA LEU A 29 49.50 17.07 -2.96
C LEU A 29 48.23 17.48 -2.22
N LEU A 30 48.30 18.50 -1.35
CA LEU A 30 47.12 19.05 -0.67
C LEU A 30 46.12 19.68 -1.66
N LEU A 31 46.61 20.45 -2.63
CA LEU A 31 45.76 21.03 -3.68
C LEU A 31 45.11 19.94 -4.55
N ALA A 32 45.85 18.90 -4.91
CA ALA A 32 45.32 17.76 -5.65
C ALA A 32 44.24 17.01 -4.85
N ALA A 33 44.45 16.80 -3.55
CA ALA A 33 43.47 16.17 -2.66
C ALA A 33 42.18 17.01 -2.53
N ILE A 34 42.30 18.33 -2.39
CA ILE A 34 41.12 19.23 -2.38
C ILE A 34 40.39 19.15 -3.71
N GLY A 35 41.12 19.17 -4.83
CA GLY A 35 40.54 19.03 -6.17
C GLY A 35 39.72 17.74 -6.33
N LEU A 36 40.25 16.61 -5.87
CA LEU A 36 39.56 15.32 -5.89
C LEU A 36 38.28 15.35 -5.04
N VAL A 37 38.35 15.86 -3.80
CA VAL A 37 37.17 15.97 -2.93
C VAL A 37 36.11 16.88 -3.55
N THR A 38 36.50 18.00 -4.16
CA THR A 38 35.54 18.88 -4.84
C THR A 38 34.91 18.22 -6.06
N LEU A 39 35.67 17.40 -6.80
CA LEU A 39 35.15 16.64 -7.93
C LEU A 39 34.12 15.60 -7.46
N ASP A 40 34.43 14.85 -6.40
CA ASP A 40 33.53 13.85 -5.82
C ASP A 40 32.22 14.49 -5.35
N LEU A 41 32.27 15.62 -4.64
CA LEU A 41 31.08 16.34 -4.19
C LEU A 41 30.22 16.86 -5.35
N LEU A 42 30.85 17.36 -6.42
CA LEU A 42 30.13 17.80 -7.61
C LEU A 42 29.52 16.64 -8.39
N PHE A 43 30.21 15.49 -8.42
CA PHE A 43 29.72 14.29 -9.07
C PHE A 43 28.48 13.76 -8.37
N ASP A 44 28.48 13.70 -7.03
CA ASP A 44 27.31 13.30 -6.23
C ASP A 44 26.07 14.16 -6.53
N ASP A 45 26.24 15.47 -6.65
CA ASP A 45 25.15 16.40 -6.96
C ASP A 45 24.61 16.22 -8.39
N LEU A 46 25.49 16.00 -9.36
CA LEU A 46 25.11 15.73 -10.75
C LEU A 46 24.37 14.40 -10.87
N GLU A 47 24.91 13.36 -10.25
CA GLU A 47 24.31 12.03 -10.20
C GLU A 47 22.89 12.11 -9.62
N ARG A 48 22.73 12.72 -8.44
CA ARG A 48 21.40 12.89 -7.81
C ARG A 48 20.40 13.61 -8.71
N ARG A 49 20.83 14.64 -9.45
CA ARG A 49 19.95 15.39 -10.36
C ARG A 49 19.50 14.55 -11.55
N GLU A 50 20.41 13.80 -12.17
CA GLU A 50 20.06 12.94 -13.30
C GLU A 50 19.18 11.77 -12.86
N PHE A 51 19.49 11.14 -11.72
CA PHE A 51 18.61 10.11 -11.16
C PHE A 51 17.23 10.66 -10.80
N ALA A 52 17.14 11.86 -10.20
CA ALA A 52 15.86 12.48 -9.89
C ALA A 52 14.98 12.65 -11.14
N LYS A 53 15.53 13.21 -12.23
CA LYS A 53 14.80 13.41 -13.50
C LYS A 53 14.24 12.11 -14.08
N VAL A 54 14.99 11.00 -13.96
CA VAL A 54 14.55 9.68 -14.46
C VAL A 54 13.41 9.09 -13.60
N LEU A 55 13.43 9.38 -12.30
CA LEU A 55 12.45 8.86 -11.33
C LEU A 55 11.15 9.64 -11.30
N GLU A 56 11.15 10.92 -11.71
CA GLU A 56 9.95 11.76 -11.77
C GLU A 56 8.81 11.10 -12.58
N ILE A 57 7.59 11.17 -12.05
CA ILE A 57 6.39 10.65 -12.72
C ILE A 57 5.89 11.69 -13.71
N THR A 58 6.47 11.69 -14.91
CA THR A 58 6.00 12.53 -16.03
C THR A 58 5.31 11.68 -17.09
N ASN A 59 4.43 12.29 -17.88
CA ASN A 59 3.70 11.58 -18.93
C ASN A 59 4.69 10.95 -19.93
N GLY A 60 4.61 9.62 -20.10
CA GLY A 60 5.51 8.86 -20.96
C GLY A 60 6.81 8.35 -20.32
N SER A 61 7.13 8.77 -19.09
CA SER A 61 8.31 8.26 -18.35
C SER A 61 8.21 6.76 -18.04
N MET A 62 9.35 6.14 -17.73
CA MET A 62 9.40 4.75 -17.26
C MET A 62 8.61 4.59 -15.95
N THR A 63 8.81 5.51 -15.00
CA THR A 63 8.08 5.50 -13.72
C THR A 63 6.58 5.62 -13.91
N TYR A 64 6.12 6.47 -14.84
CA TYR A 64 4.71 6.55 -15.22
C TYR A 64 4.18 5.21 -15.75
N ARG A 65 4.92 4.54 -16.62
CA ARG A 65 4.50 3.23 -17.17
C ARG A 65 4.47 2.14 -16.09
N LEU A 66 5.43 2.14 -15.17
CA LEU A 66 5.44 1.23 -14.03
C LEU A 66 4.27 1.50 -13.07
N LEU A 67 3.99 2.77 -12.80
CA LEU A 67 2.88 3.17 -11.95
C LEU A 67 1.53 2.83 -12.59
N THR A 68 1.35 3.11 -13.88
CA THR A 68 0.05 2.99 -14.58
C THR A 68 -0.20 1.61 -15.18
N GLY A 69 0.83 0.74 -15.21
CA GLY A 69 0.71 -0.63 -15.66
C GLY A 69 -0.36 -1.41 -14.88
N ASP A 70 -1.10 -2.25 -15.61
CA ASP A 70 -2.02 -3.20 -15.02
C ASP A 70 -1.25 -4.17 -14.11
N SER A 71 -1.75 -4.39 -12.91
CA SER A 71 -1.22 -5.37 -11.97
C SER A 71 -2.10 -6.60 -11.97
N ASP A 72 -1.48 -7.76 -12.09
CA ASP A 72 -2.12 -9.07 -12.05
C ASP A 72 -1.41 -9.95 -11.04
N GLY A 73 -2.17 -10.55 -10.12
CA GLY A 73 -1.62 -11.35 -9.04
C GLY A 73 -2.61 -12.39 -8.52
N LEU A 74 -2.08 -13.39 -7.82
CA LEU A 74 -2.88 -14.40 -7.15
C LEU A 74 -3.29 -13.92 -5.76
N PHE A 75 -4.58 -14.00 -5.47
CA PHE A 75 -5.18 -13.68 -4.18
C PHE A 75 -5.67 -14.98 -3.54
N ASN A 76 -4.99 -15.38 -2.47
CA ASN A 76 -5.27 -16.63 -1.75
C ASN A 76 -6.14 -16.35 -0.53
N ILE A 77 -7.29 -17.02 -0.44
CA ILE A 77 -8.22 -16.91 0.67
C ILE A 77 -8.34 -18.27 1.36
N THR A 78 -8.30 -18.25 2.69
CA THR A 78 -8.54 -19.42 3.54
C THR A 78 -9.64 -19.06 4.53
N VAL A 79 -10.63 -19.94 4.68
CA VAL A 79 -11.82 -19.70 5.52
C VAL A 79 -11.87 -20.69 6.68
N MET A 80 -12.31 -20.22 7.85
CA MET A 80 -12.47 -21.05 9.04
C MET A 80 -13.95 -21.36 9.27
N SER A 81 -14.31 -22.63 9.18
CA SER A 81 -15.67 -23.14 9.43
C SER A 81 -15.82 -23.62 10.87
N VAL A 82 -16.95 -23.33 11.51
CA VAL A 82 -17.27 -23.79 12.87
C VAL A 82 -17.80 -25.22 12.83
N ILE A 83 -17.18 -26.11 13.60
CA ILE A 83 -17.53 -27.53 13.64
C ILE A 83 -18.67 -27.80 14.64
N ASN A 84 -18.77 -26.99 15.70
CA ASN A 84 -19.73 -27.18 16.79
C ASN A 84 -20.67 -25.98 17.02
N PRO A 85 -21.39 -25.50 15.98
CA PRO A 85 -22.21 -24.29 16.06
C PRO A 85 -23.29 -24.36 17.15
N TYR A 86 -23.91 -25.53 17.34
CA TYR A 86 -24.94 -25.74 18.36
C TYR A 86 -24.38 -25.59 19.80
N GLU A 87 -23.21 -26.18 20.07
CA GLU A 87 -22.58 -26.09 21.40
C GLU A 87 -22.16 -24.64 21.70
N VAL A 88 -21.66 -23.93 20.70
CA VAL A 88 -21.29 -22.52 20.84
C VAL A 88 -22.52 -21.66 21.12
N GLN A 89 -23.60 -21.84 20.35
CA GLN A 89 -24.80 -21.02 20.45
C GLN A 89 -25.62 -21.27 21.72
N TYR A 90 -25.77 -22.54 22.13
CA TYR A 90 -26.71 -22.91 23.20
C TYR A 90 -26.05 -23.37 24.50
N LYS A 91 -24.79 -23.81 24.45
CA LYS A 91 -24.06 -24.33 25.63
C LYS A 91 -22.89 -23.43 26.05
N MET A 92 -22.71 -22.26 25.41
CA MET A 92 -21.59 -21.35 25.63
C MET A 92 -20.22 -22.05 25.51
N ALA A 93 -20.14 -23.09 24.68
CA ALA A 93 -18.90 -23.84 24.49
C ALA A 93 -17.90 -23.04 23.63
N LYS A 94 -16.61 -23.35 23.77
CA LYS A 94 -15.57 -22.78 22.93
C LYS A 94 -15.74 -23.24 21.46
N PRO A 95 -15.64 -22.33 20.47
CA PRO A 95 -15.74 -22.71 19.06
C PRO A 95 -14.55 -23.58 18.64
N ARG A 96 -14.85 -24.69 17.96
CA ARG A 96 -13.90 -25.56 17.27
C ARG A 96 -13.95 -25.23 15.79
N LEU A 97 -12.79 -24.94 15.20
CA LEU A 97 -12.68 -24.46 13.83
C LEU A 97 -11.99 -25.50 12.94
N LYS A 98 -12.46 -25.59 11.69
CA LYS A 98 -11.80 -26.32 10.60
C LYS A 98 -11.45 -25.35 9.49
N THR A 99 -10.21 -25.43 9.02
CA THR A 99 -9.73 -24.59 7.91
C THR A 99 -10.13 -25.19 6.56
N HIS A 100 -10.66 -24.36 5.66
CA HIS A 100 -10.98 -24.68 4.27
C HIS A 100 -10.20 -23.76 3.35
N GLY A 101 -9.58 -24.33 2.31
CA GLY A 101 -8.77 -23.59 1.36
C GLY A 101 -7.42 -24.28 1.07
N PRO A 102 -6.59 -23.65 0.23
CA PRO A 102 -6.77 -22.31 -0.31
C PRO A 102 -7.87 -22.23 -1.39
N PHE A 103 -8.54 -21.08 -1.45
CA PHE A 103 -9.39 -20.64 -2.58
C PHE A 103 -8.66 -19.51 -3.29
N ILE A 104 -8.24 -19.75 -4.53
CA ILE A 104 -7.34 -18.86 -5.26
C ILE A 104 -8.12 -18.08 -6.31
N TYR A 105 -7.91 -16.76 -6.30
CA TYR A 105 -8.48 -15.83 -7.26
C TYR A 105 -7.37 -15.12 -8.02
N ARG A 106 -7.54 -14.91 -9.33
CA ARG A 106 -6.73 -13.96 -10.10
C ARG A 106 -7.29 -12.56 -9.86
N LYS A 107 -6.50 -11.71 -9.22
CA LYS A 107 -6.82 -10.30 -8.94
C LYS A 107 -6.19 -9.43 -10.03
N ILE A 108 -7.02 -8.68 -10.74
CA ILE A 108 -6.58 -7.72 -11.74
C ILE A 108 -6.87 -6.32 -11.21
N VAL A 109 -5.86 -5.46 -11.17
CA VAL A 109 -5.97 -4.07 -10.73
C VAL A 109 -5.51 -3.16 -11.86
N LYS A 110 -6.37 -2.21 -12.23
CA LYS A 110 -6.10 -1.22 -13.28
C LYS A 110 -6.22 0.19 -12.72
N LYS A 111 -5.38 1.12 -13.19
CA LYS A 111 -5.57 2.55 -12.93
C LYS A 111 -6.39 3.17 -14.07
N LYS A 112 -7.49 3.84 -13.73
CA LYS A 112 -8.39 4.52 -14.66
C LYS A 112 -8.44 6.02 -14.37
N ASN A 113 -8.92 6.79 -15.34
CA ASN A 113 -9.11 8.24 -15.23
C ASN A 113 -7.83 8.96 -14.75
N ILE A 114 -6.70 8.62 -15.38
CA ILE A 114 -5.40 9.20 -15.04
C ILE A 114 -5.34 10.63 -15.56
N SER A 115 -5.09 11.58 -14.68
CA SER A 115 -4.90 13.00 -15.02
C SER A 115 -3.71 13.57 -14.27
N PHE A 116 -3.14 14.65 -14.81
CA PHE A 116 -2.10 15.42 -14.15
C PHE A 116 -2.66 16.78 -13.75
N SER A 117 -2.25 17.28 -12.58
CA SER A 117 -2.59 18.62 -12.12
C SER A 117 -1.36 19.34 -11.56
N MET A 118 -1.42 20.66 -11.51
CA MET A 118 -0.40 21.53 -10.93
C MET A 118 -1.04 22.39 -9.84
N GLU A 119 -0.53 22.34 -8.63
CA GLU A 119 -0.99 23.16 -7.50
C GLU A 119 0.22 23.61 -6.68
N ASP A 120 0.28 24.90 -6.35
CA ASP A 120 1.37 25.52 -5.57
C ASP A 120 2.78 25.20 -6.12
N GLY A 121 2.92 25.17 -7.45
CA GLY A 121 4.19 24.87 -8.13
C GLY A 121 4.61 23.39 -8.10
N ARG A 122 3.75 22.51 -7.59
CA ARG A 122 3.97 21.05 -7.52
C ARG A 122 3.06 20.33 -8.50
N GLN A 123 3.59 19.26 -9.10
CA GLN A 123 2.85 18.41 -10.02
C GLN A 123 2.30 17.17 -9.28
N TYR A 124 1.07 16.80 -9.63
CA TYR A 124 0.39 15.65 -9.09
C TYR A 124 -0.17 14.78 -10.21
N ILE A 125 -0.27 13.48 -9.94
CA ILE A 125 -0.98 12.52 -10.76
C ILE A 125 -2.19 12.01 -9.98
N GLN A 126 -3.36 12.07 -10.59
CA GLN A 126 -4.61 11.60 -10.02
C GLN A 126 -5.13 10.41 -10.81
N PHE A 127 -5.65 9.38 -10.14
CA PHE A 127 -6.22 8.20 -10.79
C PHE A 127 -7.20 7.48 -9.85
N MET A 128 -7.96 6.53 -10.40
CA MET A 128 -8.83 5.62 -9.67
C MET A 128 -8.37 4.18 -9.86
N TYR A 129 -8.44 3.35 -8.82
CA TYR A 129 -8.21 1.91 -8.95
C TYR A 129 -9.50 1.22 -9.36
N TYR A 130 -9.42 0.34 -10.36
CA TYR A 130 -10.46 -0.62 -10.69
C TYR A 130 -9.93 -2.02 -10.39
N SER A 131 -10.63 -2.77 -9.54
CA SER A 131 -10.22 -4.12 -9.13
C SER A 131 -11.26 -5.16 -9.53
N SER A 132 -10.82 -6.29 -10.09
CA SER A 132 -11.65 -7.45 -10.36
C SER A 132 -11.00 -8.74 -9.85
N TYR A 133 -11.83 -9.70 -9.45
CA TYR A 133 -11.41 -10.99 -8.91
C TYR A 133 -12.05 -12.13 -9.70
N HIS A 134 -11.23 -13.05 -10.19
CA HIS A 134 -11.67 -14.19 -10.99
C HIS A 134 -11.25 -15.49 -10.31
N PHE A 135 -12.22 -16.32 -9.93
CA PHE A 135 -11.93 -17.59 -9.26
C PHE A 135 -11.13 -18.55 -10.16
N ASN A 136 -10.12 -19.21 -9.60
CA ASN A 136 -9.30 -20.19 -10.29
C ASN A 136 -9.43 -21.55 -9.59
N LEU A 137 -10.29 -22.41 -10.14
CA LEU A 137 -10.54 -23.75 -9.60
C LEU A 137 -9.28 -24.64 -9.62
N ASN A 138 -8.46 -24.55 -10.68
CA ASN A 138 -7.30 -25.44 -10.87
C ASN A 138 -6.20 -25.23 -9.82
N LEU A 139 -6.10 -24.03 -9.26
CA LEU A 139 -5.15 -23.70 -8.21
C LEU A 139 -5.78 -23.77 -6.81
N SER A 140 -7.09 -23.99 -6.74
CA SER A 140 -7.83 -24.06 -5.48
C SER A 140 -7.92 -25.50 -4.97
N SER A 141 -8.06 -25.64 -3.65
CA SER A 141 -8.28 -26.93 -3.00
C SER A 141 -9.66 -27.54 -3.28
N ASP A 142 -10.67 -26.70 -3.52
CA ASP A 142 -12.06 -27.08 -3.73
C ASP A 142 -12.79 -25.98 -4.52
N ASP A 143 -13.99 -26.27 -5.03
CA ASP A 143 -14.85 -25.33 -5.74
C ASP A 143 -15.57 -24.40 -4.75
N ALA A 144 -15.25 -23.11 -4.77
CA ALA A 144 -15.83 -22.12 -3.86
C ALA A 144 -17.37 -22.02 -3.98
N ASN A 145 -17.94 -22.37 -5.14
CA ASN A 145 -19.39 -22.35 -5.36
C ASN A 145 -20.10 -23.59 -4.79
N LYS A 146 -19.35 -24.62 -4.39
CA LYS A 146 -19.89 -25.89 -3.88
C LYS A 146 -19.47 -26.19 -2.45
N ALA A 147 -18.28 -25.74 -2.04
CA ALA A 147 -17.75 -25.93 -0.71
C ALA A 147 -18.63 -25.21 0.32
N VAL A 148 -19.42 -25.97 1.09
CA VAL A 148 -20.27 -25.45 2.16
C VAL A 148 -19.48 -25.34 3.46
N ILE A 149 -19.61 -24.20 4.12
CA ILE A 149 -18.99 -23.88 5.40
C ILE A 149 -20.05 -23.37 6.38
N THR A 150 -19.78 -23.56 7.67
CA THR A 150 -20.60 -23.02 8.77
C THR A 150 -19.90 -21.81 9.36
N VAL A 151 -20.51 -20.63 9.22
CA VAL A 151 -19.91 -19.35 9.62
C VAL A 151 -20.90 -18.49 10.40
N PRO A 152 -20.44 -17.49 11.17
CA PRO A 152 -21.34 -16.52 11.79
C PRO A 152 -22.22 -15.84 10.73
N ASN A 153 -23.50 -15.68 11.04
CA ASN A 153 -24.41 -14.96 10.16
C ASN A 153 -24.08 -13.45 10.17
N LEU A 154 -23.40 -12.97 9.13
CA LEU A 154 -22.99 -11.57 9.01
C LEU A 154 -24.20 -10.62 8.96
N ALA A 155 -25.30 -11.06 8.35
CA ALA A 155 -26.54 -10.29 8.29
C ALA A 155 -27.02 -9.92 9.70
N ASN A 156 -27.03 -10.88 10.62
CA ASN A 156 -27.44 -10.65 11.99
C ASN A 156 -26.59 -9.60 12.70
N SER A 157 -25.28 -9.58 12.44
CA SER A 157 -24.37 -8.58 13.02
C SER A 157 -24.67 -7.19 12.50
N VAL A 158 -24.88 -7.04 11.18
CA VAL A 158 -25.26 -5.77 10.54
C VAL A 158 -26.59 -5.27 11.09
N ILE A 159 -27.58 -6.15 11.20
CA ILE A 159 -28.92 -5.77 11.67
C ILE A 159 -28.89 -5.36 13.14
N ARG A 160 -28.17 -6.09 14.00
CA ARG A 160 -27.98 -5.70 15.41
C ARG A 160 -27.36 -4.31 15.53
N TYR A 161 -26.32 -4.03 14.74
CA TYR A 161 -25.70 -2.70 14.71
C TYR A 161 -26.70 -1.59 14.34
N ILE A 162 -27.52 -1.83 13.31
CA ILE A 162 -28.57 -0.88 12.88
C ILE A 162 -29.61 -0.66 14.00
N ILE A 163 -30.05 -1.74 14.66
CA ILE A 163 -31.03 -1.69 15.74
C ILE A 163 -30.49 -0.94 16.96
N ASP A 164 -29.28 -1.28 17.40
CA ASP A 164 -28.67 -0.68 18.60
C ASP A 164 -28.36 0.81 18.39
N GLY A 165 -28.09 1.24 17.16
CA GLY A 165 -27.91 2.64 16.78
C GLY A 165 -29.20 3.42 16.54
N GLY A 166 -30.34 2.75 16.32
CA GLY A 166 -31.62 3.37 15.98
C GLY A 166 -32.54 3.58 17.18
N GLN A 167 -32.71 4.84 17.64
CA GLN A 167 -33.73 5.15 18.64
C GLN A 167 -35.14 5.15 18.00
N GLY A 168 -36.03 4.23 18.39
CA GLY A 168 -37.47 4.27 18.03
C GLY A 168 -38.13 2.94 17.66
N LYS A 169 -39.25 3.01 16.92
CA LYS A 169 -40.24 1.96 16.55
C LYS A 169 -39.68 0.63 15.97
N LEU A 170 -38.37 0.50 15.79
CA LEU A 170 -37.66 -0.70 15.34
C LEU A 170 -37.56 -1.81 16.40
N GLY A 171 -37.88 -1.52 17.68
CA GLY A 171 -37.82 -2.52 18.75
C GLY A 171 -38.69 -3.77 18.55
N SER A 172 -39.78 -3.68 17.77
CA SER A 172 -40.62 -4.84 17.41
C SER A 172 -40.03 -5.67 16.25
N VAL A 173 -39.36 -5.02 15.30
CA VAL A 173 -38.61 -5.66 14.21
C VAL A 173 -37.37 -6.37 14.77
N ALA A 174 -36.71 -5.77 15.76
CA ALA A 174 -35.59 -6.36 16.48
C ALA A 174 -35.91 -7.73 17.09
N LYS A 175 -37.09 -7.90 17.71
CA LYS A 175 -37.51 -9.18 18.31
C LYS A 175 -37.72 -10.31 17.29
N ARG A 176 -38.07 -9.99 16.04
CA ARG A 176 -38.27 -10.99 14.97
C ARG A 176 -36.94 -11.43 14.36
N ILE A 177 -36.04 -10.47 14.14
CA ILE A 177 -34.72 -10.72 13.54
C ILE A 177 -33.75 -11.39 14.52
N LEU A 178 -33.87 -11.11 15.83
CA LEU A 178 -33.08 -11.80 16.87
C LEU A 178 -33.37 -13.32 16.99
N ARG A 179 -34.33 -13.87 16.24
CA ARG A 179 -34.63 -15.32 16.18
C ARG A 179 -33.85 -16.07 15.10
N SER A 180 -33.14 -15.39 14.23
CA SER A 180 -32.32 -16.04 13.20
C SER A 180 -31.12 -16.76 13.83
N ASN A 181 -30.66 -17.83 13.17
CA ASN A 181 -29.55 -18.64 13.67
C ASN A 181 -28.25 -17.81 13.74
N MET A 182 -27.50 -17.95 14.83
CA MET A 182 -26.19 -17.28 15.00
C MET A 182 -25.19 -17.71 13.93
N PHE A 183 -25.30 -18.96 13.47
CA PHE A 183 -24.50 -19.56 12.42
C PHE A 183 -25.37 -19.94 11.23
N ILE A 184 -24.80 -19.86 10.03
CA ILE A 184 -25.43 -20.26 8.78
C ILE A 184 -24.50 -21.21 8.03
N ASN A 185 -25.10 -22.10 7.25
CA ASN A 185 -24.40 -22.96 6.31
C ASN A 185 -24.54 -22.36 4.93
N ILE A 186 -23.44 -21.90 4.35
CA ILE A 186 -23.40 -21.24 3.04
C ILE A 186 -22.16 -21.66 2.28
N THR A 187 -22.16 -21.43 0.97
CA THR A 187 -20.97 -21.69 0.16
C THR A 187 -19.88 -20.67 0.46
N VAL A 188 -18.63 -21.03 0.19
CA VAL A 188 -17.49 -20.11 0.34
C VAL A 188 -17.65 -18.90 -0.57
N ASN A 189 -18.13 -19.08 -1.81
CA ASN A 189 -18.39 -17.99 -2.75
C ASN A 189 -19.38 -16.98 -2.15
N ASP A 190 -20.51 -17.47 -1.64
CA ASP A 190 -21.58 -16.62 -1.10
C ASP A 190 -21.13 -15.89 0.18
N PHE A 191 -20.37 -16.57 1.04
CA PHE A 191 -19.77 -15.94 2.23
C PHE A 191 -18.83 -14.78 1.88
N LEU A 192 -17.99 -14.97 0.85
CA LEU A 192 -17.00 -13.98 0.45
C LEU A 192 -17.63 -12.84 -0.35
N TRP A 193 -18.37 -13.15 -1.41
CA TRP A 193 -18.80 -12.15 -2.41
C TRP A 193 -20.21 -11.64 -2.21
N GLY A 194 -21.00 -12.30 -1.36
CA GLY A 194 -22.32 -11.83 -0.98
C GLY A 194 -23.38 -12.91 -1.07
N TYR A 195 -24.23 -12.97 -0.06
CA TYR A 195 -25.49 -13.72 -0.07
C TYR A 195 -26.65 -12.78 0.24
N GLU A 196 -27.84 -13.14 -0.24
CA GLU A 196 -29.08 -12.44 0.07
C GLU A 196 -29.62 -12.94 1.42
N ASP A 197 -30.03 -12.00 2.26
CA ASP A 197 -30.68 -12.31 3.55
C ASP A 197 -32.05 -11.64 3.58
N SER A 198 -33.09 -12.41 3.91
CA SER A 198 -34.47 -11.93 3.88
C SER A 198 -34.73 -10.79 4.86
N ASP A 199 -34.05 -10.78 6.01
CA ASP A 199 -34.21 -9.74 7.02
C ASP A 199 -33.48 -8.45 6.60
N LEU A 200 -32.28 -8.56 6.02
CA LEU A 200 -31.58 -7.42 5.41
C LEU A 200 -32.34 -6.84 4.22
N TRP A 201 -32.94 -7.69 3.37
CA TRP A 201 -33.79 -7.26 2.28
C TRP A 201 -35.00 -6.47 2.78
N TRP A 202 -35.64 -6.92 3.87
CA TRP A 202 -36.74 -6.14 4.48
C TRP A 202 -36.28 -4.76 4.96
N LEU A 203 -35.06 -4.65 5.49
CA LEU A 203 -34.49 -3.39 5.98
C LEU A 203 -34.03 -2.46 4.86
N SER A 204 -33.70 -2.99 3.67
CA SER A 204 -33.35 -2.16 2.52
C SER A 204 -34.52 -1.29 2.05
N TRP A 205 -35.77 -1.78 2.14
CA TRP A 205 -36.97 -0.98 1.88
C TRP A 205 -37.11 0.24 2.78
N PHE A 206 -36.55 0.18 4.00
CA PHE A 206 -36.53 1.29 4.94
C PHE A 206 -35.25 2.14 4.84
N LYS A 207 -34.43 1.95 3.80
CA LYS A 207 -33.15 2.64 3.55
C LYS A 207 -32.08 2.42 4.63
N TYR A 208 -32.14 1.29 5.34
CA TYR A 208 -31.09 0.90 6.29
C TYR A 208 -30.01 -0.02 5.68
N SER A 209 -30.20 -0.48 4.44
CA SER A 209 -29.23 -1.28 3.68
C SER A 209 -29.37 -0.98 2.18
N ASP A 210 -28.26 -0.94 1.44
CA ASP A 210 -28.25 -0.55 0.03
C ASP A 210 -28.71 -1.65 -0.93
N SER A 211 -28.52 -2.93 -0.56
CA SER A 211 -28.71 -4.05 -1.51
C SER A 211 -29.37 -5.29 -0.90
N GLY A 212 -29.60 -5.35 0.41
CA GLY A 212 -30.08 -6.57 1.08
C GLY A 212 -29.09 -7.74 1.05
N LYS A 213 -27.86 -7.50 0.56
CA LYS A 213 -26.78 -8.48 0.48
C LYS A 213 -25.72 -8.21 1.54
N THR A 214 -25.07 -9.27 1.98
CA THR A 214 -23.92 -9.18 2.87
C THR A 214 -22.89 -10.24 2.53
N GLY A 215 -21.62 -9.90 2.70
CA GLY A 215 -20.48 -10.76 2.42
C GLY A 215 -19.19 -10.07 2.87
N VAL A 216 -18.13 -10.85 3.09
CA VAL A 216 -16.87 -10.32 3.64
C VAL A 216 -16.17 -9.35 2.68
N LEU A 217 -16.22 -9.64 1.38
CA LEU A 217 -15.52 -8.95 0.29
C LEU A 217 -16.47 -8.36 -0.75
N ILE A 218 -17.76 -8.21 -0.41
CA ILE A 218 -18.83 -7.80 -1.33
C ILE A 218 -18.53 -6.51 -2.10
N ALA A 219 -17.84 -5.55 -1.47
CA ALA A 219 -17.51 -4.26 -2.06
C ALA A 219 -16.19 -4.25 -2.87
N LEU A 220 -15.48 -5.38 -2.97
CA LEU A 220 -14.16 -5.43 -3.61
C LEU A 220 -14.20 -5.86 -5.07
N ASN A 221 -15.19 -6.66 -5.48
CA ASN A 221 -15.22 -7.19 -6.83
C ASN A 221 -15.84 -6.18 -7.80
N ASN A 222 -15.18 -5.96 -8.94
CA ASN A 222 -15.58 -4.98 -9.96
C ASN A 222 -15.79 -3.57 -9.40
N SER A 223 -15.07 -3.21 -8.35
CA SER A 223 -15.21 -1.92 -7.69
C SER A 223 -14.21 -0.90 -8.19
N ILE A 224 -14.60 0.36 -8.04
CA ILE A 224 -13.75 1.52 -8.31
C ILE A 224 -13.46 2.19 -6.96
N SER A 225 -12.20 2.51 -6.70
CA SER A 225 -11.76 3.21 -5.49
C SER A 225 -10.94 4.45 -5.85
N GLY A 226 -11.10 5.51 -5.07
CA GLY A 226 -10.43 6.79 -5.25
C GLY A 226 -11.41 7.93 -5.48
N PRO A 227 -10.94 9.07 -6.01
CA PRO A 227 -9.63 9.26 -6.63
C PRO A 227 -8.48 9.29 -5.61
N TYR A 228 -7.30 8.85 -6.05
CA TYR A 228 -6.02 8.97 -5.36
C TYR A 228 -5.21 10.07 -6.05
N LYS A 229 -4.59 10.95 -5.26
CA LYS A 229 -3.71 12.00 -5.75
C LYS A 229 -2.31 11.80 -5.19
N LEU A 230 -1.36 11.49 -6.05
CA LEU A 230 0.05 11.31 -5.70
C LEU A 230 0.87 12.50 -6.18
N ASN A 231 1.89 12.86 -5.43
CA ASN A 231 2.91 13.80 -5.86
C ASN A 231 3.88 13.10 -6.84
N THR A 232 4.18 13.75 -7.96
CA THR A 232 4.99 13.15 -9.04
C THR A 232 6.50 13.23 -8.79
N GLY A 233 6.94 13.96 -7.76
CA GLY A 233 8.35 14.22 -7.49
C GLY A 233 8.95 15.33 -8.37
N THR A 234 8.17 15.95 -9.25
CA THR A 234 8.63 17.04 -10.12
C THR A 234 9.14 18.20 -9.27
N ASN A 235 10.36 18.67 -9.52
CA ASN A 235 11.10 19.71 -8.77
C ASN A 235 11.55 19.32 -7.35
N ASP A 236 10.96 18.29 -6.74
CA ASP A 236 11.34 17.80 -5.41
C ASP A 236 11.11 16.28 -5.30
N ILE A 237 12.18 15.53 -5.60
CA ILE A 237 12.16 14.07 -5.61
C ILE A 237 11.86 13.47 -4.24
N SER A 238 12.09 14.21 -3.14
CA SER A 238 11.77 13.72 -1.78
C SER A 238 10.27 13.52 -1.58
N ARG A 239 9.45 14.10 -2.45
CA ARG A 239 7.98 13.97 -2.43
C ARG A 239 7.43 12.95 -3.40
N LEU A 240 8.29 12.28 -4.17
CA LEU A 240 7.88 11.28 -5.15
C LEU A 240 6.99 10.20 -4.50
N GLY A 241 5.81 9.97 -5.08
CA GLY A 241 4.90 8.90 -4.66
C GLY A 241 4.15 9.17 -3.35
N ILE A 242 4.34 10.33 -2.72
CA ILE A 242 3.57 10.71 -1.53
C ILE A 242 2.09 10.85 -1.92
N LEU A 243 1.23 10.16 -1.16
CA LEU A 243 -0.23 10.30 -1.27
C LEU A 243 -0.67 11.59 -0.59
N GLU A 244 -1.17 12.53 -1.38
CA GLU A 244 -1.61 13.85 -0.92
C GLU A 244 -3.10 13.84 -0.57
N SER A 245 -3.92 13.12 -1.34
CA SER A 245 -5.32 12.92 -0.99
C SER A 245 -5.90 11.60 -1.49
N PHE A 246 -6.87 11.10 -0.74
CA PHE A 246 -7.73 9.98 -1.09
C PHE A 246 -9.19 10.44 -0.98
N GLU A 247 -9.98 10.21 -2.02
CA GLU A 247 -11.37 10.73 -2.12
C GLU A 247 -11.45 12.24 -1.88
N ASN A 248 -10.46 12.99 -2.39
CA ASN A 248 -10.30 14.43 -2.19
C ASN A 248 -10.15 14.87 -0.72
N LYS A 249 -9.82 13.93 0.18
CA LYS A 249 -9.54 14.19 1.60
C LYS A 249 -8.08 13.92 1.91
N THR A 250 -7.47 14.78 2.72
CA THR A 250 -6.09 14.64 3.20
C THR A 250 -6.00 13.81 4.49
N TYR A 251 -7.13 13.52 5.12
CA TYR A 251 -7.24 12.71 6.33
C TYR A 251 -8.50 11.83 6.27
N VAL A 252 -8.44 10.67 6.93
CA VAL A 252 -9.57 9.75 7.05
C VAL A 252 -10.11 9.83 8.48
N GLN A 253 -11.41 10.08 8.62
CA GLN A 253 -12.06 10.31 9.93
C GLN A 253 -12.32 9.03 10.75
N HIS A 254 -11.90 7.85 10.27
CA HIS A 254 -12.28 6.56 10.86
C HIS A 254 -11.39 6.09 12.02
N TYR A 255 -10.30 6.79 12.33
CA TYR A 255 -9.50 6.48 13.51
C TYR A 255 -10.02 7.29 14.70
N PHE A 256 -10.55 6.59 15.71
CA PHE A 256 -10.79 7.16 17.03
C PHE A 256 -9.45 7.62 17.62
N HIS A 257 -9.13 8.90 17.50
CA HIS A 257 -8.15 9.53 18.38
C HIS A 257 -8.82 10.68 19.12
N ARG A 258 -8.98 10.51 20.43
CA ARG A 258 -8.86 11.65 21.33
C ARG A 258 -7.46 12.24 21.07
N LEU A 259 -7.46 13.43 20.46
CA LEU A 259 -6.42 14.46 20.49
C LEU A 259 -5.23 14.50 19.51
N HIS A 260 -5.08 13.62 18.51
CA HIS A 260 -4.09 13.90 17.44
C HIS A 260 -4.61 13.50 16.05
N ALA A 261 -4.80 14.51 15.18
CA ALA A 261 -5.07 14.34 13.77
C ALA A 261 -3.97 13.47 13.14
N SER A 262 -4.31 12.24 12.81
CA SER A 262 -3.38 11.27 12.24
C SER A 262 -3.31 11.51 10.74
N CYS A 263 -2.24 12.17 10.31
CA CYS A 263 -1.85 12.28 8.91
C CYS A 263 -1.59 10.87 8.36
N LEU A 264 -1.92 10.61 7.09
CA LEU A 264 -1.63 9.34 6.40
C LEU A 264 -0.10 9.19 6.22
N ARG A 265 0.58 8.78 7.29
CA ARG A 265 2.03 8.53 7.28
C ARG A 265 2.24 7.03 7.28
N MET A 266 2.39 6.44 6.10
CA MET A 266 2.87 5.08 5.94
C MET A 266 4.40 5.13 6.03
N SER A 267 4.97 4.58 7.10
CA SER A 267 6.41 4.38 7.22
C SER A 267 6.86 3.35 6.18
N MET A 268 8.00 3.64 5.53
CA MET A 268 8.75 2.70 4.68
C MET A 268 9.10 1.41 5.42
#